data_AF-A0A6G1K974-F1
#
_entry.id   AF-A0A6G1K974-F1
#
_cell.length_a   1.000
_cell.length_b   1.000
_cell.length_c   1.000
_cell.angle_alpha   90.00
_cell.angle_beta   90.00
_cell.angle_gamma   90.00
#
_symmetry.space_group_name_H-M   'P 1'
#
loop_
_entity.id
_entity.type
_entity.pdbx_description
1 polymer ?
#
loop_
_entity_poly.entity_id
_entity_poly.type
_entity_poly.pdbx_seq_one_letter_code
_entity_poly.pdbx_strand_id
1 'polypeptide(L)'
;MVSALILTCALLANLISAVWIKGKAFDRFAVIWLENTDYDLAIGDPSLAWLAKKGITLTNNFAVTHPSMPNYMAAISGDYYGTNHDDLTLIPSNVSTVIDLLEEKGISWGEYQEDMPYTGFEGEEYKNQKTGANMYVRKHNPAVLYDSVADQSVRLAKIKNLTQFNADLNANTLPQWMFITPNMTSDGHDTTVTVAGTWSRAFLEPLLANKNLMNNTLVLVTFDENHTYTTQNRIVGILLGDSIPASLIGTTDDTYYNHYSEMASVQANWGLNTLGRWDVGANVFKHVAEQTGDTVRKWSNEVPFSSMFFNVSYAGPLNNKNTLKTWAAPTTNGTYAGRSVAPMVVSTWGHLVSNYSSSLETPDGLHPDVGRTWM
;
A
#
# COMPACT_ATOMS: atom_id res chain seq x y z
N MET A 1 23.14 -52.36 31.09
CA MET A 1 22.93 -52.08 29.66
C MET A 1 21.84 -51.03 29.55
N VAL A 2 22.26 -49.83 29.15
CA VAL A 2 21.55 -48.64 28.64
C VAL A 2 20.13 -48.35 29.15
N SER A 3 20.02 -47.39 30.07
CA SER A 3 18.80 -46.61 30.32
C SER A 3 18.74 -45.44 29.33
N ALA A 4 17.57 -45.25 28.72
CA ALA A 4 17.27 -44.20 27.76
C ALA A 4 17.24 -42.81 28.43
N LEU A 5 17.94 -41.85 27.85
CA LEU A 5 17.80 -40.42 28.14
C LEU A 5 16.98 -39.80 27.01
N ILE A 6 15.72 -39.49 27.28
CA ILE A 6 14.89 -38.67 26.40
C ILE A 6 15.31 -37.22 26.63
N LEU A 7 15.99 -36.62 25.67
CA LEU A 7 16.31 -35.20 25.66
C LEU A 7 15.15 -34.45 25.00
N THR A 8 14.29 -33.83 25.79
CA THR A 8 13.30 -32.87 25.29
C THR A 8 14.02 -31.56 24.95
N CYS A 9 14.24 -31.31 23.65
CA CYS A 9 14.56 -29.97 23.17
C CYS A 9 13.32 -29.09 23.30
N ALA A 10 13.18 -28.38 24.43
CA ALA A 10 12.29 -27.24 24.51
C ALA A 10 12.91 -26.11 23.67
N LEU A 11 12.33 -25.85 22.49
CA LEU A 11 12.56 -24.60 21.77
C LEU A 11 12.05 -23.46 22.66
N LEU A 12 12.98 -22.76 23.30
CA LEU A 12 12.73 -21.42 23.82
C LEU A 12 12.60 -20.49 22.61
N ALA A 13 11.40 -20.42 22.04
CA ALA A 13 11.01 -19.26 21.26
C ALA A 13 10.99 -18.08 22.22
N ASN A 14 12.07 -17.29 22.22
CA ASN A 14 12.06 -15.99 22.87
C ASN A 14 10.96 -15.16 22.18
N LEU A 15 9.78 -15.13 22.79
CA LEU A 15 8.74 -14.14 22.53
C LEU A 15 9.28 -12.79 23.01
N ILE A 16 10.24 -12.23 22.27
CA ILE A 16 10.49 -10.80 22.33
C ILE A 16 9.23 -10.21 21.73
N SER A 17 8.31 -9.75 22.59
CA SER A 17 7.24 -8.87 22.15
C SER A 17 7.91 -7.75 21.35
N ALA A 18 7.58 -7.64 20.06
CA ALA A 18 8.19 -6.66 19.19
C ALA A 18 8.10 -5.29 19.87
N VAL A 19 9.25 -4.61 20.01
CA VAL A 19 9.29 -3.30 20.64
C VAL A 19 8.39 -2.37 19.84
N TRP A 20 7.39 -1.80 20.50
CA TRP A 20 6.46 -0.87 19.86
C TRP A 20 7.17 0.44 19.50
N ILE A 21 7.30 0.74 18.21
CA ILE A 21 8.04 1.91 17.72
C ILE A 21 7.08 3.09 17.57
N LYS A 22 7.16 4.08 18.47
CA LYS A 22 6.31 5.27 18.38
C LYS A 22 6.56 6.04 17.09
N GLY A 23 5.48 6.42 16.42
CA GLY A 23 5.54 7.33 15.28
C GLY A 23 5.33 8.78 15.71
N LYS A 24 5.53 9.71 14.77
CA LYS A 24 5.36 11.15 15.02
C LYS A 24 3.90 11.59 14.98
N ALA A 25 3.11 11.04 14.06
CA ALA A 25 1.70 11.36 13.85
C ALA A 25 0.76 10.22 14.30
N PHE A 26 1.17 8.97 14.12
CA PHE A 26 0.43 7.77 14.51
C PHE A 26 1.40 6.65 14.91
N ASP A 27 0.96 5.75 15.78
CA ASP A 27 1.74 4.59 16.23
C ASP A 27 1.40 3.31 15.44
N ARG A 28 0.27 3.31 14.72
CA ARG A 28 -0.15 2.23 13.82
C ARG A 28 -0.82 2.82 12.58
N PHE A 29 -0.59 2.18 11.44
CA PHE A 29 -1.22 2.47 10.16
C PHE A 29 -1.88 1.21 9.60
N ALA A 30 -3.16 1.30 9.27
CA ALA A 30 -3.88 0.25 8.55
C ALA A 30 -4.40 0.82 7.23
N VAL A 31 -4.09 0.18 6.12
CA VAL A 31 -4.68 0.51 4.82
C VAL A 31 -5.64 -0.59 4.40
N ILE A 32 -6.79 -0.18 3.88
CA ILE A 32 -7.81 -1.04 3.30
C ILE A 32 -8.03 -0.59 1.86
N TRP A 33 -7.80 -1.49 0.91
CA TRP A 33 -8.08 -1.25 -0.50
C TRP A 33 -9.37 -1.95 -0.92
N LEU A 34 -10.23 -1.22 -1.59
CA LEU A 34 -11.43 -1.68 -2.28
C LEU A 34 -11.18 -1.67 -3.78
N GLU A 35 -12.11 -2.23 -4.54
CA GLU A 35 -11.95 -2.44 -5.97
C GLU A 35 -12.54 -1.31 -6.83
N ASN A 36 -11.93 -1.13 -8.00
CA ASN A 36 -12.21 -0.14 -9.02
C ASN A 36 -13.66 0.37 -9.09
N THR A 37 -13.79 1.68 -8.86
CA THR A 37 -15.06 2.39 -9.01
C THR A 37 -14.82 3.87 -9.24
N ASP A 38 -15.72 4.53 -9.94
CA ASP A 38 -15.59 5.98 -10.17
C ASP A 38 -15.81 6.77 -8.88
N TYR A 39 -15.00 7.81 -8.66
CA TYR A 39 -15.01 8.64 -7.45
C TYR A 39 -16.43 9.06 -7.00
N ASP A 40 -17.26 9.52 -7.93
CA ASP A 40 -18.61 10.02 -7.62
C ASP A 40 -19.55 8.91 -7.14
N LEU A 41 -19.37 7.67 -7.61
CA LEU A 41 -20.11 6.51 -7.12
C LEU A 41 -19.66 6.12 -5.72
N ALA A 42 -18.35 6.07 -5.47
CA ALA A 42 -17.80 5.75 -4.14
C ALA A 42 -18.20 6.79 -3.08
N ILE A 43 -18.03 8.09 -3.34
CA ILE A 43 -18.36 9.11 -2.35
C ILE A 43 -19.88 9.25 -2.15
N GLY A 44 -20.67 8.82 -3.13
CA GLY A 44 -22.13 8.75 -3.06
C GLY A 44 -22.67 7.54 -2.30
N ASP A 45 -21.87 6.50 -2.07
CA ASP A 45 -22.31 5.32 -1.32
C ASP A 45 -22.61 5.67 0.16
N PRO A 46 -23.78 5.26 0.72
CA PRO A 46 -24.16 5.63 2.08
C PRO A 46 -23.21 5.15 3.19
N SER A 47 -22.56 3.99 3.01
CA SER A 47 -21.65 3.43 4.02
C SER A 47 -20.29 4.11 3.97
N LEU A 48 -19.77 4.38 2.77
CA LEU A 48 -18.55 5.17 2.60
C LEU A 48 -18.75 6.63 3.02
N ALA A 49 -19.89 7.23 2.69
CA ALA A 49 -20.27 8.57 3.16
C ALA A 49 -20.42 8.63 4.69
N TRP A 50 -20.83 7.53 5.34
CA TRP A 50 -20.81 7.44 6.80
C TRP A 50 -19.38 7.45 7.35
N LEU A 51 -18.46 6.69 6.75
CA LEU A 51 -17.05 6.67 7.13
C LEU A 51 -16.40 8.05 6.91
N ALA A 52 -16.68 8.72 5.79
CA ALA A 52 -16.19 10.07 5.52
C ALA A 52 -16.53 11.08 6.64
N LYS A 53 -17.71 10.96 7.26
CA LYS A 53 -18.12 11.79 8.41
C LYS A 53 -17.33 11.52 9.69
N LYS A 54 -16.52 10.46 9.73
CA LYS A 54 -15.71 10.04 10.88
C LYS A 54 -14.23 10.40 10.75
N GLY A 55 -13.82 11.06 9.67
CA GLY A 55 -12.42 11.42 9.46
C GLY A 55 -12.22 12.46 8.36
N ILE A 56 -11.17 12.34 7.57
CA ILE A 56 -10.79 13.31 6.52
C ILE A 56 -10.99 12.65 5.16
N THR A 57 -11.78 13.26 4.28
CA THR A 57 -11.89 12.82 2.89
C THR A 57 -10.81 13.46 2.03
N LEU A 58 -10.01 12.64 1.37
CA LEU A 58 -9.03 13.04 0.37
C LEU A 58 -9.73 13.25 -0.97
N THR A 59 -9.93 14.50 -1.36
CA THR A 59 -10.72 14.83 -2.56
C THR A 59 -9.88 14.90 -3.83
N ASN A 60 -8.55 14.94 -3.73
CA ASN A 60 -7.63 15.05 -4.85
C ASN A 60 -6.62 13.89 -4.83
N ASN A 61 -7.13 12.66 -4.65
CA ASN A 61 -6.38 11.41 -4.60
C ASN A 61 -6.55 10.61 -5.91
N PHE A 62 -5.45 10.05 -6.43
CA PHE A 62 -5.41 9.37 -7.73
C PHE A 62 -4.71 8.02 -7.66
N ALA A 63 -5.24 7.04 -8.36
CA ALA A 63 -4.48 5.85 -8.71
C ALA A 63 -3.43 6.19 -9.76
N VAL A 64 -2.50 5.27 -10.00
CA VAL A 64 -1.30 5.58 -10.81
C VAL A 64 -1.34 4.96 -12.19
N THR A 65 -2.17 3.95 -12.41
CA THR A 65 -2.33 3.28 -13.71
C THR A 65 -3.57 2.38 -13.73
N HIS A 66 -3.73 1.64 -14.83
CA HIS A 66 -4.58 0.45 -14.94
C HIS A 66 -3.76 -0.73 -15.49
N PRO A 67 -4.11 -2.00 -15.21
CA PRO A 67 -5.21 -2.49 -14.35
C PRO A 67 -4.86 -2.51 -12.85
N SER A 68 -5.63 -3.22 -12.01
CA SER A 68 -5.48 -3.28 -10.55
C SER A 68 -4.08 -3.63 -10.04
N MET A 69 -3.48 -4.74 -10.50
CA MET A 69 -2.22 -5.28 -9.95
C MET A 69 -1.06 -4.25 -9.88
N PRO A 70 -0.78 -3.45 -10.93
CA PRO A 70 0.27 -2.44 -10.84
C PRO A 70 0.02 -1.36 -9.77
N ASN A 71 -1.23 -1.05 -9.42
CA ASN A 71 -1.51 -0.14 -8.31
C ASN A 71 -1.04 -0.76 -6.97
N TYR A 72 -1.31 -2.05 -6.73
CA TYR A 72 -0.81 -2.77 -5.55
C TYR A 72 0.74 -2.81 -5.53
N MET A 73 1.40 -2.97 -6.69
CA MET A 73 2.86 -2.86 -6.78
C MET A 73 3.37 -1.47 -6.36
N ALA A 74 2.72 -0.43 -6.88
CA ALA A 74 3.07 0.97 -6.63
C ALA A 74 2.95 1.35 -5.15
N ALA A 75 1.91 0.85 -4.46
CA ALA A 75 1.62 1.15 -3.06
C ALA A 75 2.79 0.81 -2.12
N ILE A 76 3.48 -0.30 -2.36
CA ILE A 76 4.56 -0.75 -1.45
C ILE A 76 5.97 -0.55 -1.99
N SER A 77 6.15 -0.31 -3.29
CA SER A 77 7.49 -0.16 -3.87
C SER A 77 7.78 1.20 -4.51
N GLY A 78 6.78 2.06 -4.70
CA GLY A 78 7.02 3.39 -5.27
C GLY A 78 7.19 3.39 -6.79
N ASP A 79 6.86 2.29 -7.47
CA ASP A 79 6.76 2.17 -8.93
C ASP A 79 5.91 0.92 -9.29
N TYR A 80 5.35 0.88 -10.49
CA TYR A 80 4.65 -0.27 -11.06
C TYR A 80 5.37 -0.90 -12.26
N TYR A 81 6.58 -0.45 -12.56
CA TYR A 81 7.54 -0.99 -13.53
C TYR A 81 7.01 -1.15 -14.96
N GLY A 82 6.05 -0.29 -15.32
CA GLY A 82 5.37 -0.31 -16.62
C GLY A 82 4.42 -1.48 -16.83
N THR A 83 4.12 -2.25 -15.77
CA THR A 83 3.16 -3.36 -15.80
C THR A 83 1.80 -2.87 -16.27
N ASN A 84 1.22 -3.56 -17.24
CA ASN A 84 -0.03 -3.19 -17.92
C ASN A 84 -1.00 -4.37 -18.04
N HIS A 85 -0.88 -5.34 -17.13
CA HIS A 85 -1.64 -6.58 -17.06
C HIS A 85 -1.74 -7.05 -15.61
N ASP A 86 -2.58 -8.06 -15.37
CA ASP A 86 -2.78 -8.70 -14.07
C ASP A 86 -2.18 -10.12 -13.99
N ASP A 87 -1.48 -10.56 -15.04
CA ASP A 87 -0.86 -11.89 -15.09
C ASP A 87 0.09 -12.13 -13.90
N LEU A 88 0.21 -13.39 -13.47
CA LEU A 88 1.12 -13.81 -12.40
C LEU A 88 2.52 -13.24 -12.63
N THR A 89 2.92 -12.34 -11.72
CA THR A 89 4.16 -11.59 -11.80
C THR A 89 5.02 -11.82 -10.55
N LEU A 90 6.31 -12.07 -10.78
CA LEU A 90 7.33 -12.25 -9.75
C LEU A 90 8.33 -11.11 -9.85
N ILE A 91 8.40 -10.27 -8.81
CA ILE A 91 9.29 -9.12 -8.78
C ILE A 91 10.59 -9.53 -8.05
N PRO A 92 11.77 -9.39 -8.68
CA PRO A 92 13.03 -9.87 -8.12
C PRO A 92 13.34 -9.30 -6.73
N SER A 93 14.00 -10.10 -5.87
CA SER A 93 14.27 -9.73 -4.47
C SER A 93 15.16 -8.48 -4.28
N ASN A 94 15.87 -8.03 -5.33
CA ASN A 94 16.69 -6.81 -5.28
C ASN A 94 15.87 -5.52 -5.52
N VAL A 95 14.56 -5.65 -5.78
CA VAL A 95 13.61 -4.53 -5.82
C VAL A 95 13.04 -4.33 -4.42
N SER A 96 13.59 -3.38 -3.68
CA SER A 96 13.18 -3.09 -2.29
C SER A 96 11.77 -2.49 -2.21
N THR A 97 11.08 -2.73 -1.08
CA THR A 97 9.74 -2.22 -0.76
C THR A 97 9.72 -1.53 0.61
N VAL A 98 8.59 -0.92 0.98
CA VAL A 98 8.37 -0.34 2.31
C VAL A 98 8.58 -1.36 3.43
N ILE A 99 8.39 -2.66 3.16
CA ILE A 99 8.64 -3.74 4.11
C ILE A 99 10.11 -3.76 4.54
N ASP A 100 11.05 -3.57 3.61
CA ASP A 100 12.48 -3.52 3.93
C ASP A 100 12.79 -2.32 4.85
N LEU A 101 12.15 -1.17 4.60
CA LEU A 101 12.30 0.04 5.40
C LEU A 101 11.70 -0.09 6.81
N LEU A 102 10.54 -0.74 6.92
CA LEU A 102 9.87 -1.04 8.19
C LEU A 102 10.75 -1.97 9.04
N GLU A 103 11.29 -3.04 8.43
CA GLU A 103 12.16 -3.98 9.12
C GLU A 103 13.51 -3.36 9.53
N GLU A 104 14.09 -2.45 8.74
CA GLU A 104 15.29 -1.69 9.11
C GLU A 104 15.10 -0.91 10.43
N LYS A 105 13.88 -0.44 10.70
CA LYS A 105 13.52 0.27 11.94
C LYS A 105 12.84 -0.60 13.00
N GLY A 106 12.68 -1.90 12.74
CA GLY A 106 12.01 -2.84 13.66
C GLY A 106 10.50 -2.61 13.81
N ILE A 107 9.85 -1.93 12.86
CA ILE A 107 8.41 -1.69 12.88
C ILE A 107 7.71 -2.96 12.39
N SER A 108 6.77 -3.48 13.17
CA SER A 108 6.05 -4.70 12.81
C SER A 108 5.09 -4.45 11.66
N TRP A 109 5.04 -5.39 10.72
CA TRP A 109 4.19 -5.34 9.54
C TRP A 109 3.43 -6.65 9.34
N GLY A 110 2.33 -6.60 8.60
CA GLY A 110 1.62 -7.80 8.14
C GLY A 110 0.52 -7.45 7.15
N GLU A 111 -0.05 -8.47 6.53
CA GLU A 111 -1.21 -8.33 5.67
C GLU A 111 -2.36 -9.23 6.11
N TYR A 112 -3.59 -8.79 5.82
CA TYR A 112 -4.81 -9.56 6.08
C TYR A 112 -5.66 -9.61 4.82
N GLN A 113 -5.71 -10.79 4.22
CA GLN A 113 -6.33 -11.06 2.93
C GLN A 113 -7.61 -11.89 3.17
N GLU A 114 -8.79 -11.36 2.83
CA GLU A 114 -10.05 -12.09 3.02
C GLU A 114 -10.11 -13.33 2.13
N ASP A 115 -10.53 -14.46 2.72
CA ASP A 115 -10.64 -15.76 2.05
C ASP A 115 -9.37 -16.32 1.38
N MET A 116 -8.19 -15.77 1.67
CA MET A 116 -6.92 -16.41 1.33
C MET A 116 -6.82 -17.79 2.03
N PRO A 117 -6.56 -18.90 1.33
CA PRO A 117 -6.86 -20.24 1.88
C PRO A 117 -6.05 -20.62 3.12
N TYR A 118 -4.83 -20.09 3.25
CA TYR A 118 -3.99 -20.21 4.44
C TYR A 118 -2.93 -19.08 4.43
N THR A 119 -2.33 -18.81 5.60
CA THR A 119 -1.24 -17.85 5.75
C THR A 119 -0.08 -18.17 4.81
N GLY A 120 0.36 -17.18 4.02
CA GLY A 120 1.46 -17.35 3.09
C GLY A 120 1.10 -18.09 1.80
N PHE A 121 -0.17 -18.04 1.36
CA PHE A 121 -0.56 -18.64 0.09
C PHE A 121 0.01 -17.87 -1.10
N GLU A 122 0.77 -18.56 -1.95
CA GLU A 122 1.46 -17.99 -3.11
C GLU A 122 0.75 -18.25 -4.45
N GLY A 123 -0.32 -19.04 -4.43
CA GLY A 123 -1.07 -19.37 -5.65
C GLY A 123 -1.81 -18.16 -6.24
N GLU A 124 -2.12 -18.24 -7.54
CA GLU A 124 -2.71 -17.14 -8.31
C GLU A 124 -4.11 -16.73 -7.81
N GLU A 125 -4.94 -17.71 -7.46
CA GLU A 125 -6.30 -17.47 -6.96
C GLU A 125 -6.74 -18.58 -6.02
N TYR A 126 -7.76 -18.28 -5.21
CA TYR A 126 -8.52 -19.27 -4.47
C TYR A 126 -10.00 -19.00 -4.67
N LYS A 127 -10.74 -20.03 -5.11
CA LYS A 127 -12.17 -19.96 -5.42
C LYS A 127 -13.01 -20.56 -4.32
N ASN A 128 -14.26 -20.11 -4.25
CA ASN A 128 -15.27 -20.74 -3.41
C ASN A 128 -15.50 -22.18 -3.89
N GLN A 129 -15.23 -23.15 -3.02
CA GLN A 129 -15.29 -24.57 -3.37
C GLN A 129 -16.71 -25.10 -3.66
N LYS A 130 -17.76 -24.32 -3.34
CA LYS A 130 -19.16 -24.69 -3.61
C LYS A 130 -19.72 -23.98 -4.83
N THR A 131 -19.46 -22.68 -4.97
CA THR A 131 -20.07 -21.85 -6.03
C THR A 131 -19.14 -21.61 -7.22
N GLY A 132 -17.84 -21.83 -7.06
CA GLY A 132 -16.83 -21.49 -8.08
C GLY A 132 -16.55 -19.99 -8.23
N ALA A 133 -17.19 -19.14 -7.42
CA ALA A 133 -16.94 -17.70 -7.42
C ALA A 133 -15.50 -17.38 -6.98
N ASN A 134 -14.93 -16.30 -7.51
CA ASN A 134 -13.63 -15.82 -7.08
C ASN A 134 -13.70 -15.40 -5.62
N MET A 135 -12.65 -15.69 -4.85
CA MET A 135 -12.51 -15.20 -3.49
C MET A 135 -11.21 -14.40 -3.39
N TYR A 136 -10.09 -15.08 -3.17
CA TYR A 136 -8.78 -14.45 -3.12
C TYR A 136 -8.12 -14.47 -4.50
N VAL A 137 -7.45 -13.37 -4.85
CA VAL A 137 -6.58 -13.28 -6.02
C VAL A 137 -5.24 -12.68 -5.62
N ARG A 138 -4.15 -13.26 -6.12
CA ARG A 138 -2.78 -12.83 -5.81
C ARG A 138 -2.50 -11.39 -6.22
N LYS A 139 -3.14 -10.92 -7.30
CA LYS A 139 -2.98 -9.56 -7.82
C LYS A 139 -3.39 -8.45 -6.85
N HIS A 140 -4.21 -8.74 -5.84
CA HIS A 140 -4.66 -7.78 -4.80
C HIS A 140 -3.88 -7.91 -3.47
N ASN A 141 -2.78 -8.68 -3.48
CA ASN A 141 -1.89 -8.88 -2.34
C ASN A 141 -0.51 -8.30 -2.71
N PRO A 142 -0.13 -7.12 -2.21
CA PRO A 142 1.05 -6.42 -2.70
C PRO A 142 2.35 -7.11 -2.28
N ALA A 143 2.47 -7.61 -1.03
CA ALA A 143 3.73 -8.17 -0.56
C ALA A 143 4.11 -9.48 -1.27
N VAL A 144 3.15 -10.36 -1.56
CA VAL A 144 3.43 -11.65 -2.21
C VAL A 144 3.96 -11.48 -3.64
N LEU A 145 3.78 -10.31 -4.27
CA LEU A 145 4.30 -10.00 -5.62
C LEU A 145 5.84 -9.98 -5.68
N TYR A 146 6.52 -9.81 -4.54
CA TYR A 146 7.96 -9.62 -4.46
C TYR A 146 8.66 -10.86 -3.89
N ASP A 147 9.68 -11.35 -4.59
CA ASP A 147 10.47 -12.52 -4.18
C ASP A 147 11.22 -12.25 -2.86
N SER A 148 11.48 -10.99 -2.52
CA SER A 148 12.03 -10.61 -1.20
C SER A 148 11.09 -10.92 -0.03
N VAL A 149 9.82 -11.24 -0.31
CA VAL A 149 8.82 -11.68 0.65
C VAL A 149 8.40 -13.12 0.38
N ALA A 150 8.04 -13.45 -0.86
CA ALA A 150 7.52 -14.77 -1.23
C ALA A 150 8.52 -15.90 -0.93
N ASP A 151 9.81 -15.69 -1.26
CA ASP A 151 10.86 -16.69 -1.01
C ASP A 151 11.40 -16.67 0.43
N GLN A 152 10.84 -15.84 1.32
CA GLN A 152 11.29 -15.67 2.70
C GLN A 152 10.20 -16.13 3.68
N SER A 153 10.29 -17.37 4.15
CA SER A 153 9.26 -18.00 5.00
C SER A 153 8.80 -17.15 6.21
N VAL A 154 9.71 -16.40 6.84
CA VAL A 154 9.39 -15.50 7.96
C VAL A 154 8.55 -14.30 7.52
N ARG A 155 8.80 -13.75 6.32
CA ARG A 155 8.03 -12.64 5.74
C ARG A 155 6.71 -13.16 5.17
N LEU A 156 6.75 -14.27 4.44
CA LEU A 156 5.56 -14.95 3.92
C LEU A 156 4.54 -15.29 5.02
N ALA A 157 5.01 -15.71 6.21
CA ALA A 157 4.16 -15.99 7.37
C ALA A 157 3.42 -14.74 7.94
N LYS A 158 3.78 -13.52 7.51
CA LYS A 158 3.10 -12.27 7.90
C LYS A 158 1.93 -11.93 6.99
N ILE A 159 1.76 -12.64 5.87
CA ILE A 159 0.61 -12.52 4.97
C ILE A 159 -0.45 -13.51 5.44
N LYS A 160 -1.49 -13.02 6.12
CA LYS A 160 -2.46 -13.84 6.85
C LYS A 160 -3.83 -13.81 6.19
N ASN A 161 -4.62 -14.88 6.38
CA ASN A 161 -6.05 -14.81 6.10
C ASN A 161 -6.72 -13.82 7.08
N LEU A 162 -7.68 -13.02 6.60
CA LEU A 162 -8.39 -12.01 7.41
C LEU A 162 -9.03 -12.56 8.69
N THR A 163 -9.42 -13.84 8.73
CA THR A 163 -9.92 -14.51 9.96
C THR A 163 -8.93 -14.45 11.13
N GLN A 164 -7.62 -14.34 10.86
CA GLN A 164 -6.59 -14.16 11.88
C GLN A 164 -6.58 -12.75 12.49
N PHE A 165 -7.16 -11.74 11.81
CA PHE A 165 -7.20 -10.36 12.30
C PHE A 165 -7.86 -10.27 13.67
N ASN A 166 -9.01 -10.92 13.86
CA ASN A 166 -9.72 -10.89 15.15
C ASN A 166 -8.93 -11.62 16.25
N ALA A 167 -8.20 -12.68 15.90
CA ALA A 167 -7.33 -13.35 16.87
C ALA A 167 -6.19 -12.42 17.32
N ASP A 168 -5.51 -11.76 16.36
CA ASP A 168 -4.45 -10.81 16.66
C ASP A 168 -4.96 -9.56 17.40
N LEU A 169 -6.14 -9.06 17.04
CA LEU A 169 -6.82 -7.94 17.71
C LEU A 169 -7.10 -8.28 19.17
N ASN A 170 -7.68 -9.46 19.45
CA ASN A 170 -8.03 -9.88 20.80
C ASN A 170 -6.79 -10.20 21.65
N ALA A 171 -5.72 -10.69 21.02
CA ALA A 171 -4.43 -10.95 21.68
C ALA A 171 -3.57 -9.68 21.85
N ASN A 172 -3.99 -8.54 21.29
CA ASN A 172 -3.22 -7.30 21.24
C ASN A 172 -1.85 -7.47 20.54
N THR A 173 -1.84 -8.25 19.45
CA THR A 173 -0.65 -8.58 18.64
C THR A 173 -0.75 -8.08 17.19
N LEU A 174 -1.71 -7.20 16.88
CA LEU A 174 -1.79 -6.55 15.56
C LEU A 174 -0.48 -5.80 15.23
N PRO A 175 0.02 -5.92 13.97
CA PRO A 175 1.16 -5.15 13.50
C PRO A 175 0.97 -3.63 13.62
N GLN A 176 2.07 -2.89 13.51
CA GLN A 176 2.07 -1.44 13.39
C GLN A 176 1.76 -0.96 11.98
N TRP A 177 2.19 -1.67 10.94
CA TRP A 177 1.77 -1.42 9.55
C TRP A 177 0.97 -2.62 9.04
N MET A 178 -0.23 -2.39 8.52
CA MET A 178 -1.10 -3.45 8.02
C MET A 178 -1.70 -3.09 6.68
N PHE A 179 -1.62 -4.02 5.74
CA PHE A 179 -2.39 -3.97 4.49
C PHE A 179 -3.55 -4.95 4.55
N ILE A 180 -4.77 -4.50 4.27
CA ILE A 180 -5.98 -5.30 4.38
C ILE A 180 -6.70 -5.27 3.04
N THR A 181 -6.97 -6.43 2.47
CA THR A 181 -7.69 -6.55 1.21
C THR A 181 -8.91 -7.46 1.42
N PRO A 182 -10.14 -6.97 1.15
CA PRO A 182 -11.31 -7.83 1.03
C PRO A 182 -11.19 -8.78 -0.17
N ASN A 183 -12.07 -9.77 -0.24
CA ASN A 183 -12.12 -10.70 -1.36
C ASN A 183 -12.82 -10.05 -2.56
N MET A 184 -12.77 -10.68 -3.74
CA MET A 184 -13.37 -10.20 -5.00
C MET A 184 -14.88 -9.88 -4.94
N THR A 185 -15.59 -10.35 -3.91
CA THR A 185 -16.99 -10.00 -3.67
C THR A 185 -17.10 -8.77 -2.78
N SER A 186 -16.36 -8.77 -1.67
CA SER A 186 -16.38 -7.76 -0.62
C SER A 186 -15.65 -6.47 -1.00
N ASP A 187 -14.70 -6.51 -1.92
CA ASP A 187 -13.98 -5.33 -2.41
C ASP A 187 -14.80 -4.56 -3.46
N GLY A 188 -15.79 -5.22 -4.07
CA GLY A 188 -16.68 -4.66 -5.08
C GLY A 188 -16.43 -5.19 -6.51
N HIS A 189 -15.40 -6.00 -6.76
CA HIS A 189 -15.00 -6.45 -8.10
C HIS A 189 -16.11 -7.21 -8.83
N ASP A 190 -16.55 -8.30 -8.23
CA ASP A 190 -17.58 -9.20 -8.75
C ASP A 190 -18.99 -8.78 -8.28
N THR A 191 -19.10 -7.60 -7.63
CA THR A 191 -20.36 -7.06 -7.11
C THR A 191 -20.52 -5.55 -7.38
N THR A 192 -20.68 -4.73 -6.35
CA THR A 192 -20.95 -3.29 -6.46
C THR A 192 -20.25 -2.53 -5.33
N VAL A 193 -20.06 -1.22 -5.56
CA VAL A 193 -19.55 -0.29 -4.54
C VAL A 193 -20.37 -0.30 -3.24
N THR A 194 -21.67 -0.63 -3.29
CA THR A 194 -22.51 -0.72 -2.10
C THR A 194 -22.23 -1.97 -1.27
N VAL A 195 -21.86 -3.09 -1.89
CA VAL A 195 -21.36 -4.27 -1.17
C VAL A 195 -20.04 -3.91 -0.48
N ALA A 196 -19.12 -3.28 -1.21
CA ALA A 196 -17.83 -2.85 -0.68
C ALA A 196 -17.95 -1.84 0.47
N GLY A 197 -18.82 -0.84 0.33
CA GLY A 197 -19.12 0.13 1.37
C GLY A 197 -19.72 -0.53 2.60
N THR A 198 -20.68 -1.45 2.41
CA THR A 198 -21.30 -2.19 3.52
C THR A 198 -20.30 -3.06 4.27
N TRP A 199 -19.44 -3.78 3.55
CA TRP A 199 -18.35 -4.56 4.14
C TRP A 199 -17.40 -3.66 4.93
N SER A 200 -16.96 -2.55 4.34
CA SER A 200 -16.03 -1.60 4.95
C SER A 200 -16.57 -1.04 6.25
N ARG A 201 -17.83 -0.61 6.25
CA ARG A 201 -18.48 -0.08 7.45
C ARG A 201 -18.69 -1.18 8.49
N ALA A 202 -19.15 -2.37 8.11
CA ALA A 202 -19.35 -3.48 9.04
C ALA A 202 -18.04 -3.89 9.72
N PHE A 203 -16.93 -3.86 8.99
CA PHE A 203 -15.60 -4.12 9.52
C PHE A 203 -15.12 -2.97 10.44
N LEU A 204 -15.19 -1.72 9.98
CA LEU A 204 -14.57 -0.59 10.69
C LEU A 204 -15.39 0.01 11.82
N GLU A 205 -16.72 0.08 11.72
CA GLU A 205 -17.58 0.71 12.73
C GLU A 205 -17.32 0.20 14.16
N PRO A 206 -17.29 -1.13 14.43
CA PRO A 206 -16.94 -1.63 15.76
C PRO A 206 -15.47 -1.39 16.12
N LEU A 207 -14.56 -1.39 15.14
CA LEU A 207 -13.12 -1.23 15.36
C LEU A 207 -12.73 0.22 15.72
N LEU A 208 -13.47 1.22 15.22
CA LEU A 208 -13.28 2.62 15.59
C LEU A 208 -13.56 2.91 17.07
N ALA A 209 -14.24 2.01 17.78
CA ALA A 209 -14.43 2.08 19.23
C ALA A 209 -13.50 1.11 20.02
N ASN A 210 -12.81 0.20 19.34
CA ASN A 210 -12.02 -0.86 19.96
C ASN A 210 -10.61 -0.37 20.30
N LYS A 211 -10.24 -0.40 21.59
CA LYS A 211 -8.94 0.10 22.10
C LYS A 211 -7.72 -0.74 21.73
N ASN A 212 -7.90 -1.99 21.31
CA ASN A 212 -6.79 -2.80 20.81
C ASN A 212 -6.35 -2.32 19.40
N LEU A 213 -7.30 -1.81 18.60
CA LEU A 213 -6.97 -1.14 17.34
C LEU A 213 -6.70 0.36 17.54
N MET A 214 -7.65 1.10 18.13
CA MET A 214 -7.61 2.56 18.32
C MET A 214 -6.78 2.94 19.54
N ASN A 215 -5.47 2.97 19.32
CA ASN A 215 -4.44 3.41 20.24
C ASN A 215 -3.41 4.23 19.46
N ASN A 216 -3.79 5.45 19.10
CA ASN A 216 -3.04 6.34 18.21
C ASN A 216 -2.84 5.74 16.80
N THR A 217 -3.93 5.28 16.20
CA THR A 217 -3.96 4.60 14.90
C THR A 217 -4.52 5.51 13.81
N LEU A 218 -3.87 5.50 12.66
CA LEU A 218 -4.40 6.03 11.40
C LEU A 218 -4.88 4.87 10.53
N VAL A 219 -6.05 5.02 9.92
CA VAL A 219 -6.60 4.06 8.95
C VAL A 219 -6.86 4.79 7.64
N LEU A 220 -6.47 4.19 6.51
CA LEU A 220 -6.85 4.65 5.17
C LEU A 220 -7.82 3.63 4.56
N VAL A 221 -8.98 4.09 4.10
CA VAL A 221 -9.84 3.33 3.17
C VAL A 221 -9.72 3.98 1.80
N THR A 222 -9.34 3.21 0.79
CA THR A 222 -9.20 3.72 -0.59
C THR A 222 -9.49 2.65 -1.62
N PHE A 223 -9.28 2.97 -2.90
CA PHE A 223 -9.57 2.13 -4.05
C PHE A 223 -8.29 1.95 -4.86
N ASP A 224 -8.15 0.82 -5.55
CA ASP A 224 -7.00 0.56 -6.41
C ASP A 224 -6.98 1.47 -7.65
N GLU A 225 -8.12 1.71 -8.30
CA GLU A 225 -8.30 2.56 -9.48
C GLU A 225 -9.76 2.99 -9.70
N ASN A 226 -10.02 3.78 -10.75
CA ASN A 226 -11.36 4.12 -11.21
C ASN A 226 -11.88 3.06 -12.20
N HIS A 227 -13.18 3.10 -12.51
CA HIS A 227 -13.76 2.19 -13.50
C HIS A 227 -13.62 2.74 -14.93
N THR A 228 -13.76 4.06 -15.09
CA THR A 228 -13.84 4.69 -16.39
C THR A 228 -12.46 5.15 -16.90
N TYR A 229 -11.87 4.38 -17.82
CA TYR A 229 -10.56 4.64 -18.43
C TYR A 229 -10.46 5.96 -19.23
N THR A 230 -11.60 6.57 -19.56
CA THR A 230 -11.66 7.86 -20.30
C THR A 230 -11.83 9.08 -19.38
N THR A 231 -11.69 8.93 -18.07
CA THR A 231 -11.66 10.03 -17.09
C THR A 231 -10.40 9.91 -16.25
N GLN A 232 -9.94 10.99 -15.60
CA GLN A 232 -8.76 10.90 -14.71
C GLN A 232 -9.01 9.84 -13.62
N ASN A 233 -7.96 9.08 -13.28
CA ASN A 233 -7.97 7.98 -12.32
C ASN A 233 -8.14 8.44 -10.86
N ARG A 234 -9.17 9.25 -10.61
CA ARG A 234 -9.48 9.83 -9.31
C ARG A 234 -10.20 8.80 -8.47
N ILE A 235 -9.69 8.57 -7.27
CA ILE A 235 -10.18 7.56 -6.34
C ILE A 235 -10.53 8.20 -5.00
N VAL A 236 -11.47 7.59 -4.27
CA VAL A 236 -11.79 8.04 -2.92
C VAL A 236 -10.67 7.62 -1.97
N GLY A 237 -10.26 8.52 -1.09
CA GLY A 237 -9.45 8.21 0.10
C GLY A 237 -10.13 8.75 1.34
N ILE A 238 -10.28 7.93 2.38
CA ILE A 238 -10.85 8.34 3.66
C ILE A 238 -9.86 7.98 4.76
N LEU A 239 -9.31 9.01 5.41
CA LEU A 239 -8.48 8.84 6.59
C LEU A 239 -9.38 8.79 7.83
N LEU A 240 -9.21 7.77 8.66
CA LEU A 240 -9.95 7.52 9.90
C LEU A 240 -8.97 7.26 11.05
N GLY A 241 -9.49 7.22 12.27
CA GLY A 241 -8.75 6.73 13.44
C GLY A 241 -8.53 7.79 14.51
N ASP A 242 -8.00 7.34 15.65
CA ASP A 242 -7.84 8.17 16.86
C ASP A 242 -6.53 8.98 16.89
N SER A 243 -5.68 8.85 15.86
CA SER A 243 -4.56 9.77 15.61
C SER A 243 -4.99 11.07 14.90
N ILE A 244 -6.24 11.16 14.44
CA ILE A 244 -6.77 12.35 13.76
C ILE A 244 -7.34 13.33 14.81
N PRO A 245 -6.90 14.60 14.81
CA PRO A 245 -7.47 15.64 15.67
C PRO A 245 -8.97 15.80 15.46
N ALA A 246 -9.71 15.98 16.54
CA ALA A 246 -11.17 16.15 16.49
C ALA A 246 -11.62 17.30 15.56
N SER A 247 -10.80 18.34 15.41
CA SER A 247 -11.07 19.47 14.50
C SER A 247 -11.03 19.11 13.01
N LEU A 248 -10.44 17.96 12.64
CA LEU A 248 -10.35 17.48 11.26
C LEU A 248 -11.41 16.42 10.92
N ILE A 249 -12.17 15.95 11.92
CA ILE A 249 -13.24 14.96 11.69
C ILE A 249 -14.38 15.58 10.86
N GLY A 250 -14.75 14.90 9.78
CA GLY A 250 -15.77 15.35 8.82
C GLY A 250 -15.28 16.42 7.84
N THR A 251 -13.96 16.66 7.77
CA THR A 251 -13.37 17.65 6.85
C THR A 251 -12.91 17.01 5.54
N THR A 252 -12.41 17.85 4.63
CA THR A 252 -11.84 17.42 3.35
C THR A 252 -10.41 17.96 3.22
N ASP A 253 -9.59 17.25 2.45
CA ASP A 253 -8.26 17.68 2.02
C ASP A 253 -8.17 17.62 0.49
N ASP A 254 -7.77 18.72 -0.13
CA ASP A 254 -7.65 18.90 -1.58
C ASP A 254 -6.20 18.84 -2.10
N THR A 255 -5.25 18.53 -1.21
CA THR A 255 -3.86 18.28 -1.57
C THR A 255 -3.78 17.13 -2.59
N TYR A 256 -2.93 17.28 -3.61
CA TYR A 256 -2.69 16.21 -4.58
C TYR A 256 -2.01 15.01 -3.91
N TYR A 257 -2.65 13.86 -3.99
CA TYR A 257 -2.15 12.57 -3.53
C TYR A 257 -2.26 11.51 -4.62
N ASN A 258 -1.44 10.48 -4.50
CA ASN A 258 -1.61 9.23 -5.22
C ASN A 258 -1.17 8.06 -4.33
N HIS A 259 -1.14 6.83 -4.87
CA HIS A 259 -0.73 5.65 -4.11
C HIS A 259 0.65 5.76 -3.43
N TYR A 260 1.57 6.54 -3.98
CA TYR A 260 2.89 6.76 -3.36
C TYR A 260 2.81 7.62 -2.09
N SER A 261 1.77 8.44 -1.95
CA SER A 261 1.55 9.31 -0.79
C SER A 261 1.29 8.51 0.50
N GLU A 262 0.74 7.30 0.38
CA GLU A 262 0.57 6.38 1.50
C GLU A 262 1.92 6.00 2.11
N MET A 263 2.80 5.43 1.27
CA MET A 263 4.14 5.04 1.68
C MET A 263 4.97 6.24 2.14
N ALA A 264 4.90 7.38 1.44
CA ALA A 264 5.60 8.58 1.87
C ALA A 264 5.14 9.04 3.27
N SER A 265 3.85 8.89 3.60
CA SER A 265 3.32 9.21 4.92
C SER A 265 3.83 8.27 6.00
N VAL A 266 3.92 6.97 5.71
CA VAL A 266 4.55 5.95 6.56
C VAL A 266 6.02 6.27 6.81
N GLN A 267 6.75 6.63 5.75
CA GLN A 267 8.16 7.00 5.84
C GLN A 267 8.37 8.25 6.71
N ALA A 268 7.58 9.30 6.49
CA ALA A 268 7.65 10.52 7.28
C ALA A 268 7.31 10.29 8.76
N ASN A 269 6.27 9.48 9.03
CA ASN A 269 5.78 9.19 10.37
C ASN A 269 6.84 8.52 11.26
N TRP A 270 7.56 7.53 10.74
CA TRP A 270 8.58 6.79 11.50
C TRP A 270 10.02 7.20 11.19
N GLY A 271 10.23 8.22 10.36
CA GLY A 271 11.57 8.65 9.95
C GLY A 271 12.32 7.55 9.21
N LEU A 272 11.63 6.86 8.29
CA LEU A 272 12.23 5.89 7.39
C LEU A 272 13.01 6.61 6.29
N ASN A 273 13.96 5.89 5.70
CA ASN A 273 14.56 6.28 4.43
C ASN A 273 13.53 6.16 3.28
N THR A 274 13.89 6.65 2.09
CA THR A 274 13.12 6.46 0.86
C THR A 274 13.65 5.29 0.04
N LEU A 275 12.83 4.77 -0.87
CA LEU A 275 13.21 3.76 -1.86
C LEU A 275 13.90 4.36 -3.09
N GLY A 276 14.02 5.69 -3.16
CA GLY A 276 14.63 6.38 -4.31
C GLY A 276 13.77 6.34 -5.57
N ARG A 277 12.46 6.09 -5.45
CA ARG A 277 11.52 6.05 -6.57
C ARG A 277 10.54 7.22 -6.46
N TRP A 278 9.28 7.03 -6.86
CA TRP A 278 8.27 8.09 -6.81
C TRP A 278 7.83 8.46 -5.38
N ASP A 279 8.24 7.68 -4.40
CA ASP A 279 8.06 7.96 -2.98
C ASP A 279 8.85 9.19 -2.48
N VAL A 280 9.98 9.52 -3.11
CA VAL A 280 10.78 10.72 -2.81
C VAL A 280 9.97 12.00 -3.09
N GLY A 281 9.22 11.97 -4.17
CA GLY A 281 8.45 13.09 -4.70
C GLY A 281 7.00 13.17 -4.20
N ALA A 282 6.47 12.11 -3.58
CA ALA A 282 5.09 12.08 -3.18
C ALA A 282 4.79 13.04 -2.01
N ASN A 283 3.57 13.58 -1.99
CA ASN A 283 3.09 14.32 -0.84
C ASN A 283 2.79 13.38 0.33
N VAL A 284 3.11 13.82 1.54
CA VAL A 284 2.65 13.19 2.78
C VAL A 284 1.25 13.70 3.09
N PHE A 285 0.36 12.87 3.64
CA PHE A 285 -0.96 13.32 4.10
C PHE A 285 -0.81 14.56 4.98
N LYS A 286 -1.55 15.62 4.68
CA LYS A 286 -1.33 16.97 5.21
C LYS A 286 -1.24 17.00 6.74
N HIS A 287 -2.15 16.31 7.43
CA HIS A 287 -2.10 16.16 8.88
C HIS A 287 -0.80 15.50 9.36
N VAL A 288 -0.32 14.47 8.67
CA VAL A 288 0.96 13.81 8.97
C VAL A 288 2.15 14.73 8.66
N ALA A 289 2.08 15.52 7.58
CA ALA A 289 3.11 16.50 7.23
C ALA A 289 3.30 17.53 8.35
N GLU A 290 2.20 18.06 8.89
CA GLU A 290 2.18 19.02 10.01
C GLU A 290 2.86 18.47 11.28
N GLN A 291 2.72 17.16 11.56
CA GLN A 291 3.37 16.52 12.73
C GLN A 291 4.83 16.11 12.48
N THR A 292 5.21 15.90 11.22
CA THR A 292 6.52 15.35 10.86
C THR A 292 7.55 16.41 10.46
N GLY A 293 7.08 17.64 10.20
CA GLY A 293 7.87 18.74 9.65
C GLY A 293 7.99 18.71 8.12
N ASP A 294 7.19 17.88 7.46
CA ASP A 294 7.09 17.83 6.00
C ASP A 294 6.21 18.98 5.48
N THR A 295 6.20 19.24 4.17
CA THR A 295 5.39 20.28 3.54
C THR A 295 4.72 19.75 2.29
N VAL A 296 3.40 19.87 2.23
CA VAL A 296 2.63 19.49 1.03
C VAL A 296 2.93 20.45 -0.13
N ARG A 297 3.18 19.87 -1.30
CA ARG A 297 3.48 20.57 -2.55
C ARG A 297 2.25 20.69 -3.43
N LYS A 298 2.26 21.70 -4.29
CA LYS A 298 1.29 21.89 -5.35
C LYS A 298 1.86 21.36 -6.67
N TRP A 299 0.98 20.82 -7.50
CA TRP A 299 1.30 20.48 -8.88
C TRP A 299 1.82 21.73 -9.61
N SER A 300 3.01 21.64 -10.22
CA SER A 300 3.70 22.74 -10.88
C SER A 300 2.96 23.25 -12.13
N ASN A 301 2.19 22.38 -12.78
CA ASN A 301 1.58 22.59 -14.10
C ASN A 301 2.59 22.74 -15.25
N GLU A 302 3.81 22.22 -15.13
CA GLU A 302 4.70 22.06 -16.29
C GLU A 302 4.05 21.18 -17.37
N VAL A 303 3.45 20.07 -16.93
CA VAL A 303 2.39 19.36 -17.67
C VAL A 303 1.05 19.73 -17.00
N PRO A 304 0.04 20.22 -17.74
CA PRO A 304 -1.26 20.57 -17.16
C PRO A 304 -1.86 19.39 -16.40
N PHE A 305 -2.25 19.58 -15.14
CA PHE A 305 -2.79 18.47 -14.34
C PHE A 305 -4.01 17.81 -15.01
N SER A 306 -4.84 18.60 -15.69
CA SER A 306 -6.02 18.13 -16.43
C SER A 306 -5.69 17.20 -17.61
N SER A 307 -4.44 17.09 -18.05
CA SER A 307 -4.03 16.13 -19.09
C SER A 307 -3.48 14.83 -18.50
N MET A 308 -3.21 14.75 -17.19
CA MET A 308 -2.70 13.53 -16.55
C MET A 308 -3.86 12.62 -16.16
N PHE A 309 -4.04 11.52 -16.89
CA PHE A 309 -5.16 10.61 -16.67
C PHE A 309 -4.80 9.48 -15.71
N PHE A 310 -3.54 9.02 -15.75
CA PHE A 310 -3.09 7.89 -14.91
C PHE A 310 -3.86 6.58 -15.17
N ASN A 311 -4.32 6.35 -16.42
CA ASN A 311 -5.02 5.12 -16.82
C ASN A 311 -4.20 4.23 -17.76
N VAL A 312 -2.99 4.65 -18.10
CA VAL A 312 -2.13 3.95 -19.07
C VAL A 312 -0.77 3.78 -18.45
N SER A 313 -0.28 2.55 -18.43
CA SER A 313 1.05 2.24 -17.93
C SER A 313 2.11 2.67 -18.95
N TYR A 314 3.20 3.27 -18.48
CA TYR A 314 4.36 3.55 -19.32
C TYR A 314 5.12 2.27 -19.71
N ALA A 315 6.08 2.43 -20.61
CA ALA A 315 7.08 1.44 -20.97
C ALA A 315 7.91 0.98 -19.75
N GLY A 316 8.07 -0.33 -19.56
CA GLY A 316 8.92 -0.90 -18.52
C GLY A 316 9.11 -2.41 -18.67
N PRO A 317 9.93 -3.04 -17.79
CA PRO A 317 10.32 -4.45 -17.90
C PRO A 317 9.14 -5.43 -17.87
N LEU A 318 8.06 -5.03 -17.18
CA LEU A 318 6.85 -5.82 -17.00
C LEU A 318 5.72 -5.43 -17.98
N ASN A 319 5.99 -4.57 -18.94
CA ASN A 319 5.01 -4.23 -19.97
C ASN A 319 4.95 -5.34 -21.03
N ASN A 320 3.76 -5.87 -21.32
CA ASN A 320 3.59 -6.96 -22.32
C ASN A 320 3.68 -6.49 -23.78
N LYS A 321 3.62 -5.19 -24.04
CA LYS A 321 3.75 -4.59 -25.39
C LYS A 321 5.16 -4.07 -25.67
N ASN A 322 6.07 -4.14 -24.69
CA ASN A 322 7.42 -3.60 -24.80
C ASN A 322 8.49 -4.71 -24.80
N THR A 323 9.55 -4.50 -25.58
CA THR A 323 10.74 -5.36 -25.64
C THR A 323 11.78 -5.01 -24.57
N LEU A 324 11.69 -3.84 -23.94
CA LEU A 324 12.56 -3.42 -22.84
C LEU A 324 12.36 -4.33 -21.62
N LYS A 325 13.45 -4.89 -21.11
CA LYS A 325 13.47 -5.81 -19.94
C LYS A 325 14.38 -5.33 -18.81
N THR A 326 14.85 -4.08 -18.88
CA THR A 326 15.72 -3.50 -17.86
C THR A 326 14.91 -2.85 -16.74
N TRP A 327 15.28 -3.15 -15.50
CA TRP A 327 14.73 -2.48 -14.32
C TRP A 327 15.34 -1.10 -14.18
N ALA A 328 14.50 -0.07 -14.02
CA ALA A 328 14.99 1.29 -13.79
C ALA A 328 15.68 1.37 -12.43
N ALA A 329 16.91 1.90 -12.41
CA ALA A 329 17.64 2.13 -11.17
C ALA A 329 16.99 3.30 -10.41
N PRO A 330 16.62 3.12 -9.12
CA PRO A 330 16.19 4.22 -8.25
C PRO A 330 17.25 5.32 -8.16
N THR A 331 16.85 6.54 -7.82
CA THR A 331 17.81 7.58 -7.43
C THR A 331 18.52 7.14 -6.15
N THR A 332 19.81 7.48 -6.05
CA THR A 332 20.65 7.14 -4.89
C THR A 332 21.11 8.37 -4.11
N ASN A 333 20.83 9.56 -4.63
CA ASN A 333 21.11 10.85 -3.98
C ASN A 333 19.83 11.66 -3.73
N GLY A 334 18.65 11.08 -3.95
CA GLY A 334 17.37 11.71 -3.67
C GLY A 334 17.22 12.05 -2.20
N THR A 335 16.97 13.32 -1.90
CA THR A 335 16.65 13.77 -0.54
C THR A 335 15.43 14.66 -0.57
N TYR A 336 14.45 14.39 0.29
CA TYR A 336 13.28 15.23 0.46
C TYR A 336 12.82 15.27 1.91
N ALA A 337 12.46 16.46 2.41
CA ALA A 337 12.01 16.66 3.79
C ALA A 337 12.90 15.98 4.87
N GLY A 338 14.21 15.97 4.65
CA GLY A 338 15.19 15.34 5.55
C GLY A 338 15.29 13.82 5.47
N ARG A 339 14.51 13.16 4.60
CA ARG A 339 14.62 11.72 4.30
C ARG A 339 15.60 11.50 3.15
N SER A 340 16.52 10.57 3.32
CA SER A 340 17.49 10.13 2.29
C SER A 340 17.12 8.77 1.72
N VAL A 341 17.66 8.44 0.55
CA VAL A 341 17.56 7.09 -0.02
C VAL A 341 18.19 6.06 0.92
N ALA A 342 17.55 4.91 1.08
CA ALA A 342 17.97 3.87 1.99
C ALA A 342 19.33 3.27 1.58
N PRO A 343 20.24 2.97 2.54
CA PRO A 343 21.55 2.42 2.23
C PRO A 343 21.51 1.12 1.40
N MET A 344 20.50 0.26 1.58
CA MET A 344 20.36 -0.96 0.77
C MET A 344 20.07 -0.65 -0.71
N VAL A 345 19.31 0.41 -0.99
CA VAL A 345 19.04 0.86 -2.35
C VAL A 345 20.31 1.44 -2.97
N VAL A 346 21.03 2.28 -2.23
CA VAL A 346 22.32 2.85 -2.69
C VAL A 346 23.34 1.75 -2.98
N SER A 347 23.46 0.75 -2.11
CA SER A 347 24.38 -0.38 -2.31
C SER A 347 24.02 -1.23 -3.53
N THR A 348 22.73 -1.41 -3.80
CA THR A 348 22.25 -2.27 -4.90
C THR A 348 22.33 -1.54 -6.25
N TRP A 349 21.99 -0.26 -6.29
CA TRP A 349 21.73 0.48 -7.53
C TRP A 349 22.70 1.64 -7.79
N GLY A 350 23.54 2.03 -6.81
CA GLY A 350 24.38 3.25 -6.90
C GLY A 350 25.47 3.26 -7.97
N HIS A 351 25.67 2.13 -8.65
CA HIS A 351 26.56 2.02 -9.80
C HIS A 351 25.85 2.26 -11.16
N LEU A 352 24.52 2.46 -11.14
CA LEU A 352 23.69 2.69 -12.32
C LEU A 352 23.19 4.14 -12.34
N VAL A 353 22.82 4.61 -13.54
CA VAL A 353 22.20 5.92 -13.72
C VAL A 353 20.71 5.81 -13.45
N SER A 354 20.21 6.70 -12.59
CA SER A 354 18.78 6.79 -12.26
C SER A 354 18.01 7.61 -13.27
N ASN A 355 16.78 7.18 -13.54
CA ASN A 355 15.78 7.93 -14.30
C ASN A 355 14.59 8.36 -13.42
N TYR A 356 14.76 8.38 -12.10
CA TYR A 356 13.77 8.92 -11.16
C TYR A 356 14.13 10.35 -10.76
N SER A 357 13.10 11.18 -10.67
CA SER A 357 13.19 12.53 -10.13
C SER A 357 12.57 12.61 -8.73
N SER A 358 12.82 13.69 -8.01
CA SER A 358 12.14 14.02 -6.75
C SER A 358 10.90 14.91 -6.97
N SER A 359 10.39 15.00 -8.21
CA SER A 359 9.23 15.82 -8.54
C SER A 359 7.95 15.25 -7.94
N LEU A 360 6.96 16.11 -7.70
CA LEU A 360 5.63 15.65 -7.28
C LEU A 360 4.90 14.94 -8.42
N GLU A 361 5.15 15.41 -9.64
CA GLU A 361 4.62 14.90 -10.89
C GLU A 361 5.25 13.56 -11.21
N THR A 362 4.39 12.54 -11.34
CA THR A 362 4.79 11.20 -11.73
C THR A 362 4.36 10.93 -13.17
N PRO A 363 5.12 10.16 -13.95
CA PRO A 363 4.79 9.89 -15.34
C PRO A 363 3.62 8.92 -15.47
N ASP A 364 2.90 9.02 -16.58
CA ASP A 364 1.97 8.00 -17.05
C ASP A 364 2.32 7.56 -18.49
N GLY A 365 1.56 6.64 -19.06
CA GLY A 365 1.82 6.13 -20.40
C GLY A 365 1.62 7.15 -21.53
N LEU A 366 0.91 8.26 -21.29
CA LEU A 366 0.72 9.35 -22.25
C LEU A 366 1.75 10.48 -22.07
N HIS A 367 2.31 10.59 -20.87
CA HIS A 367 3.32 11.57 -20.48
C HIS A 367 4.50 10.84 -19.83
N PRO A 368 5.24 10.00 -20.60
CA PRO A 368 6.43 9.35 -20.07
C PRO A 368 7.48 10.40 -19.71
N ASP A 369 8.25 10.13 -18.65
CA ASP A 369 9.34 11.02 -18.25
C ASP A 369 10.35 11.19 -19.40
N VAL A 370 10.66 12.43 -19.75
CA VAL A 370 11.50 12.83 -20.90
C VAL A 370 12.94 12.28 -20.77
N GLY A 371 13.40 12.02 -19.53
CA GLY A 371 14.69 11.38 -19.25
C GLY A 371 14.69 9.86 -19.45
N ARG A 372 13.51 9.25 -19.56
CA ARG A 372 13.35 7.86 -19.94
C ARG A 372 13.13 7.77 -21.45
N THR A 373 14.20 7.93 -22.24
CA THR A 373 14.15 7.57 -23.67
C THR A 373 14.03 6.04 -23.79
N TRP A 374 12.82 5.53 -23.61
CA TRP A 374 12.43 4.18 -23.93
C TRP A 374 12.12 4.10 -25.44
N MET A 375 13.15 4.26 -26.27
CA MET A 375 13.06 3.91 -27.70
C MET A 375 13.17 2.40 -27.88
#